data_AF-A0A2D7W0L3-F1
#
_entry.id   AF-A0A2D7W0L3-F1
#
_cell.length_a   1.000
_cell.length_b   1.000
_cell.length_c   1.000
_cell.angle_alpha   90.00
_cell.angle_beta   90.00
_cell.angle_gamma   90.00
#
_symmetry.space_group_name_H-M   'P 1'
#
loop_
_entity.id
_entity.type
_entity.pdbx_description
1 polymer ?
#
loop_
_entity_poly.entity_id
_entity_poly.type
_entity_poly.pdbx_seq_one_letter_code
_entity_poly.pdbx_strand_id
1 'polypeptide(L)'
;MNDFDVARIRARMPALASGVAFFDGPGGTQLPDVVADAMRTAMTEPLSNRGTMTQSELNAESIVLGSRLAAADLLGCDPAGVVFSRSMTEATFMVARTLAKDWGPGDRVVVTDLDHDA
;
A
#
# COMPACT_ATOMS: atom_id res chain seq x y z
N MET A 1 -4.56 -16.24 22.74
CA MET A 1 -3.80 -15.20 22.02
C MET A 1 -2.40 -15.72 21.84
N ASN A 2 -1.90 -15.78 20.60
CA ASN A 2 -0.47 -16.01 20.40
C ASN A 2 0.27 -14.81 21.01
N ASP A 3 1.32 -15.09 21.78
CA ASP A 3 2.11 -14.07 22.43
C ASP A 3 2.85 -13.23 21.38
N PHE A 4 2.92 -11.91 21.58
CA PHE A 4 3.51 -10.99 20.63
C PHE A 4 5.03 -10.98 20.77
N ASP A 5 5.72 -11.78 19.94
CA ASP A 5 7.18 -11.90 19.97
C ASP A 5 7.89 -10.70 19.29
N VAL A 6 8.24 -9.71 20.10
CA VAL A 6 8.96 -8.49 19.69
C VAL A 6 10.34 -8.81 19.12
N ALA A 7 11.06 -9.78 19.70
CA ALA A 7 12.41 -10.10 19.28
C ALA A 7 12.41 -10.67 17.85
N ARG A 8 11.48 -11.58 17.56
CA ARG A 8 11.28 -12.13 16.22
C ARG A 8 10.92 -11.06 15.19
N ILE A 9 10.08 -10.09 15.55
CA ILE A 9 9.70 -8.99 14.63
C ILE A 9 10.88 -8.06 14.36
N ARG A 10 11.63 -7.67 15.39
CA ARG A 10 12.82 -6.82 15.25
C ARG A 10 13.89 -7.48 14.37
N ALA A 11 14.04 -8.80 14.45
CA ALA A 11 14.97 -9.54 13.61
C ALA A 11 14.65 -9.44 12.10
N ARG A 12 13.41 -9.08 11.72
CA ARG A 12 13.01 -8.85 10.31
C ARG A 12 13.25 -7.43 9.83
N MET A 13 13.80 -6.53 10.64
CA MET A 13 14.02 -5.12 10.33
C MET A 13 15.52 -4.80 10.25
N PRO A 14 16.18 -4.98 9.09
CA PRO A 14 17.64 -4.83 8.98
C PRO A 14 18.18 -3.47 9.43
N ALA A 15 17.40 -2.39 9.26
CA ALA A 15 17.79 -1.05 9.68
C ALA A 15 18.15 -0.96 11.18
N LEU A 16 17.57 -1.82 12.03
CA LEU A 16 17.85 -1.84 13.47
C LEU A 16 19.27 -2.32 13.80
N ALA A 17 19.94 -3.04 12.89
CA ALA A 17 21.33 -3.45 13.06
C ALA A 17 22.32 -2.27 13.06
N SER A 18 21.89 -1.08 12.60
CA SER A 18 22.68 0.15 12.67
C SER A 18 22.94 0.64 14.11
N GLY A 19 22.17 0.15 15.08
CA GLY A 19 22.19 0.63 16.47
C GLY A 19 21.41 1.93 16.70
N VAL A 20 20.81 2.51 15.66
CA VAL A 20 19.96 3.70 15.77
C VAL A 20 18.59 3.33 16.34
N ALA A 21 18.11 4.14 17.27
CA ALA A 21 16.73 4.07 17.76
C ALA A 21 15.83 5.00 16.94
N PHE A 22 14.94 4.43 16.12
CA PHE A 22 14.03 5.16 15.24
C PHE A 22 12.72 5.49 15.97
N PHE A 23 12.52 6.78 16.28
CA PHE A 23 11.31 7.31 16.92
C PHE A 23 10.53 8.25 15.97
N ASP A 24 10.68 8.05 14.68
CA ASP A 24 10.20 8.89 13.58
C ASP A 24 9.19 8.18 12.67
N GLY A 25 8.52 7.15 13.18
CA GLY A 25 7.55 6.34 12.44
C GLY A 25 6.51 7.13 11.62
N PRO A 26 5.94 8.25 12.11
CA PRO A 26 5.03 9.08 11.31
C PRO A 26 5.65 9.67 10.04
N GLY A 27 6.97 9.90 10.01
CA GLY A 27 7.70 10.34 8.82
C GLY A 27 8.09 9.22 7.87
N GLY A 28 8.02 7.96 8.32
CA GLY A 28 8.33 6.79 7.53
C GLY A 28 8.68 5.57 8.40
N THR A 29 8.24 4.40 7.98
CA THR A 29 8.55 3.13 8.68
C THR A 29 9.81 2.49 8.13
N GLN A 30 10.53 1.76 8.99
CA GLN A 30 11.63 0.90 8.55
C GLN A 30 11.11 -0.30 7.75
N LEU A 31 11.82 -0.66 6.67
CA LEU A 31 11.40 -1.71 5.74
C LEU A 31 11.79 -3.11 6.26
N PRO A 32 10.84 -4.05 6.35
CA PRO A 32 11.16 -5.45 6.61
C PRO A 32 11.92 -6.11 5.46
N ASP A 33 12.83 -7.01 5.77
CA ASP A 33 13.60 -7.80 4.79
C ASP A 33 12.70 -8.57 3.79
N VAL A 34 11.60 -9.16 4.26
CA VAL A 34 10.63 -9.89 3.41
C VAL A 34 10.04 -9.02 2.31
N VAL A 35 9.84 -7.72 2.58
CA VAL A 35 9.29 -6.78 1.59
C VAL A 35 10.35 -6.46 0.55
N ALA A 36 11.58 -6.20 1.00
CA ALA A 36 12.71 -5.97 0.10
C ALA A 36 12.97 -7.18 -0.82
N ASP A 37 12.89 -8.39 -0.27
CA ASP A 37 13.04 -9.64 -1.02
C ASP A 37 11.93 -9.82 -2.06
N ALA A 38 10.66 -9.59 -1.68
CA ALA A 38 9.53 -9.69 -2.60
C ALA A 38 9.63 -8.67 -3.75
N MET A 39 10.01 -7.43 -3.45
CA MET A 39 10.26 -6.39 -4.46
C MET A 39 11.40 -6.78 -5.39
N ARG A 40 12.52 -7.29 -4.85
CA ARG A 40 13.64 -7.78 -5.66
C ARG A 40 13.17 -8.88 -6.61
N THR A 41 12.47 -9.89 -6.12
CA THR A 41 11.94 -10.98 -6.93
C THR A 41 11.09 -10.44 -8.09
N ALA A 42 10.12 -9.57 -7.80
CA ALA A 42 9.28 -8.95 -8.81
C ALA A 42 10.09 -8.18 -9.89
N MET A 43 11.17 -7.50 -9.50
CA MET A 43 12.02 -6.72 -10.41
C MET A 43 12.98 -7.58 -11.24
N THR A 44 13.36 -8.76 -10.77
CA THR A 44 14.37 -9.62 -11.41
C THR A 44 13.78 -10.78 -12.20
N GLU A 45 12.53 -11.15 -11.94
CA GLU A 45 11.80 -12.16 -12.72
C GLU A 45 11.25 -11.56 -14.03
N PRO A 46 10.85 -12.41 -15.01
CA PRO A 46 10.16 -11.93 -16.19
C PRO A 46 8.94 -11.08 -15.79
N LEU A 47 8.92 -9.82 -16.20
CA LEU A 47 7.85 -8.89 -15.85
C LEU A 47 7.55 -7.99 -17.05
N SER A 48 6.26 -7.91 -17.40
CA SER A 48 5.75 -7.05 -18.47
C SER A 48 4.42 -6.42 -18.07
N ASN A 49 3.69 -5.86 -19.02
CA ASN A 49 2.28 -5.53 -18.79
C ASN A 49 1.49 -6.78 -18.39
N ARG A 50 0.39 -6.57 -17.66
CA ARG A 50 -0.56 -7.64 -17.29
C ARG A 50 -1.14 -8.31 -18.54
N GLY A 51 -1.38 -9.61 -18.44
CA GLY A 51 -1.97 -10.41 -19.49
C GLY A 51 -2.04 -11.88 -19.07
N THR A 52 -2.30 -12.77 -20.02
CA THR A 52 -2.53 -14.20 -19.76
C THR A 52 -1.74 -15.13 -20.68
N MET A 53 -0.89 -14.61 -21.56
CA MET A 53 -0.24 -15.39 -22.61
C MET A 53 1.19 -15.76 -22.27
N THR A 54 1.98 -14.79 -21.78
CA THR A 54 3.41 -14.98 -21.51
C THR A 54 3.68 -15.11 -20.01
N GLN A 55 4.82 -15.70 -19.63
CA GLN A 55 5.20 -15.79 -18.23
C GLN A 55 5.31 -14.40 -17.57
N SER A 56 5.84 -13.41 -18.29
CA SER A 56 5.99 -12.05 -17.79
C SER A 56 4.65 -11.35 -17.56
N GLU A 57 3.65 -11.65 -18.40
CA GLU A 57 2.28 -11.18 -18.25
C GLU A 57 1.59 -11.82 -17.03
N LEU A 58 1.71 -13.14 -16.87
CA LEU A 58 1.14 -13.88 -15.75
C LEU A 58 1.74 -13.45 -14.41
N ASN A 59 3.05 -13.20 -14.37
CA ASN A 59 3.73 -12.66 -13.18
C ASN A 59 3.15 -11.30 -12.77
N ALA A 60 2.98 -10.39 -13.73
CA ALA A 60 2.39 -9.08 -13.47
C ALA A 60 0.92 -9.17 -13.01
N GLU A 61 0.15 -10.07 -13.63
CA GLU A 61 -1.24 -10.34 -13.24
C GLU A 61 -1.32 -10.86 -11.80
N SER A 62 -0.48 -11.83 -11.45
CA SER A 62 -0.42 -12.42 -10.10
C SER A 62 -0.06 -11.39 -9.04
N ILE A 63 0.91 -10.51 -9.31
CA ILE A 63 1.31 -9.43 -8.39
C ILE A 63 0.12 -8.48 -8.13
N VAL A 64 -0.56 -8.04 -9.18
CA VAL A 64 -1.66 -7.07 -9.05
C VAL A 64 -2.88 -7.69 -8.36
N LEU A 65 -3.25 -8.92 -8.75
CA LEU A 65 -4.36 -9.63 -8.11
C LEU A 65 -4.05 -9.91 -6.63
N GLY A 66 -2.87 -10.45 -6.35
CA GLY A 66 -2.44 -10.74 -4.97
C GLY A 66 -2.41 -9.50 -4.09
N SER A 67 -1.96 -8.35 -4.63
CA SER A 67 -1.94 -7.08 -3.91
C SER A 67 -3.34 -6.58 -3.56
N ARG A 68 -4.31 -6.71 -4.48
CA ARG A 68 -5.71 -6.36 -4.22
C ARG A 68 -6.35 -7.26 -3.17
N LEU A 69 -6.09 -8.57 -3.25
CA LEU A 69 -6.59 -9.54 -2.28
C LEU A 69 -6.00 -9.29 -0.89
N ALA A 70 -4.69 -9.03 -0.78
CA ALA A 70 -4.05 -8.75 0.49
C ALA A 70 -4.56 -7.45 1.14
N ALA A 71 -4.77 -6.39 0.35
CA ALA A 71 -5.37 -5.15 0.85
C ALA A 71 -6.82 -5.35 1.31
N ALA A 72 -7.60 -6.12 0.55
CA ALA A 72 -8.98 -6.47 0.91
C ALA A 72 -9.07 -7.27 2.21
N ASP A 73 -8.17 -8.24 2.40
CA ASP A 73 -8.07 -9.02 3.65
C ASP A 73 -7.72 -8.12 4.85
N LEU A 74 -6.76 -7.21 4.68
CA LEU A 74 -6.37 -6.26 5.72
C LEU A 74 -7.50 -5.30 6.10
N LEU A 75 -8.27 -4.82 5.13
CA LEU A 75 -9.30 -3.79 5.32
C LEU A 75 -10.71 -4.37 5.51
N GLY A 76 -10.89 -5.67 5.31
CA GLY A 76 -12.20 -6.34 5.36
C GLY A 76 -13.18 -5.85 4.27
N CYS A 77 -12.69 -5.59 3.05
CA CYS A 77 -13.50 -5.05 1.95
C CYS A 77 -13.52 -5.95 0.71
N ASP A 78 -14.32 -5.58 -0.30
CA ASP A 78 -14.32 -6.27 -1.60
C ASP A 78 -13.03 -5.93 -2.39
N PRO A 79 -12.25 -6.92 -2.85
CA PRO A 79 -11.04 -6.68 -3.64
C PRO A 79 -11.26 -5.93 -4.96
N ALA A 80 -12.47 -5.98 -5.54
CA ALA A 80 -12.83 -5.19 -6.70
C ALA A 80 -12.89 -3.69 -6.40
N GLY A 81 -13.14 -3.31 -5.14
CA GLY A 81 -13.15 -1.93 -4.66
C GLY A 81 -11.76 -1.36 -4.34
N VAL A 82 -10.70 -2.18 -4.32
CA VAL A 82 -9.34 -1.72 -4.03
C VAL A 82 -8.76 -1.00 -5.25
N VAL A 83 -8.30 0.24 -5.08
CA VAL A 83 -7.61 1.02 -6.12
C VAL A 83 -6.27 1.49 -5.59
N PHE A 84 -5.21 1.29 -6.36
CA PHE A 84 -3.87 1.77 -6.02
C PHE A 84 -3.61 3.13 -6.67
N SER A 85 -3.13 4.07 -5.86
CA SER A 85 -2.66 5.41 -6.24
C SER A 85 -1.14 5.51 -6.00
N ARG A 86 -0.51 6.62 -6.41
CA ARG A 86 0.90 6.88 -6.12
C ARG A 86 1.15 7.27 -4.66
N SER A 87 0.14 7.81 -3.99
CA SER A 87 0.19 8.24 -2.58
C SER A 87 -1.23 8.46 -2.03
N MET A 88 -1.35 8.64 -0.71
CA MET A 88 -2.60 9.04 -0.07
C MET A 88 -3.11 10.37 -0.65
N THR A 89 -2.24 11.40 -0.74
CA THR A 89 -2.54 12.68 -1.39
C THR A 89 -3.17 12.51 -2.76
N GLU A 90 -2.56 11.70 -3.64
CA GLU A 90 -3.05 11.51 -5.00
C GLU A 90 -4.39 10.77 -5.03
N ALA A 91 -4.58 9.77 -4.17
CA ALA A 91 -5.87 9.11 -3.99
C ALA A 91 -6.96 10.10 -3.55
N THR A 92 -6.68 10.96 -2.58
CA THR A 92 -7.63 11.96 -2.08
C THR A 92 -8.06 12.91 -3.19
N PHE A 93 -7.12 13.43 -3.98
CA PHE A 93 -7.47 14.27 -5.12
C PHE A 93 -8.24 13.50 -6.21
N MET A 94 -7.90 12.24 -6.46
CA MET A 94 -8.62 11.40 -7.42
C MET A 94 -10.09 11.21 -7.02
N VAL A 95 -10.34 10.91 -5.74
CA VAL A 95 -11.69 10.75 -5.18
C VAL A 95 -12.44 12.07 -5.22
N ALA A 96 -11.83 13.15 -4.70
CA ALA A 96 -12.45 14.47 -4.67
C ALA A 96 -12.86 14.95 -6.06
N ARG A 97 -11.97 14.84 -7.06
CA ARG A 97 -12.27 15.23 -8.46
C ARG A 97 -13.33 14.34 -9.10
N THR A 98 -13.43 13.08 -8.70
CA THR A 98 -14.45 12.17 -9.22
C THR A 98 -15.82 12.52 -8.68
N LEU A 99 -15.93 12.77 -7.36
CA LEU A 99 -17.17 13.19 -6.71
C LEU A 99 -17.63 14.59 -7.15
N ALA A 100 -16.68 15.52 -7.32
CA ALA A 100 -16.97 16.91 -7.65
C ALA A 100 -17.60 17.13 -9.04
N LYS A 101 -17.64 16.11 -9.90
CA LYS A 101 -18.28 16.19 -11.21
C LYS A 101 -19.79 16.48 -11.12
N ASP A 102 -20.41 16.03 -10.03
CA ASP A 102 -21.85 16.11 -9.85
C ASP A 102 -22.25 17.14 -8.77
N TRP A 103 -21.28 17.86 -8.19
CA TRP A 103 -21.56 18.89 -7.19
C TRP A 103 -22.16 20.14 -7.81
N GLY A 104 -23.08 20.76 -7.09
CA GLY A 104 -23.76 21.98 -7.49
C GLY A 104 -23.92 22.99 -6.35
N PRO A 105 -24.55 24.14 -6.65
CA PRO A 105 -24.85 25.14 -5.62
C PRO A 105 -25.69 24.55 -4.48
N GLY A 106 -25.21 24.70 -3.26
CA GLY A 106 -25.89 24.22 -2.05
C GLY A 106 -25.30 22.95 -1.44
N ASP A 107 -24.50 22.19 -2.20
CA ASP A 107 -23.76 21.04 -1.68
C ASP A 107 -22.69 21.48 -0.67
N ARG A 108 -22.42 20.62 0.31
CA ARG A 108 -21.47 20.88 1.39
C ARG A 108 -20.56 19.69 1.60
N VAL A 109 -19.26 19.97 1.68
CA VAL A 109 -18.24 18.99 2.06
C VAL A 109 -17.89 19.25 3.52
N VAL A 110 -18.01 18.23 4.36
CA VAL A 110 -17.64 18.30 5.78
C VAL A 110 -16.25 17.70 5.93
N VAL A 111 -15.35 18.42 6.61
CA VAL A 111 -13.98 18.01 6.93
C VAL A 111 -13.71 18.29 8.41
N THR A 112 -12.59 17.81 8.94
CA THR A 112 -12.17 18.10 10.31
C THR A 112 -10.89 18.92 10.36
N ASP A 113 -10.70 19.70 11.42
CA ASP A 113 -9.47 20.48 11.65
C ASP A 113 -8.26 19.60 12.00
N LEU A 114 -8.47 18.30 12.26
CA LEU A 114 -7.42 17.34 12.60
C LEU A 114 -6.97 16.51 11.40
N ASP A 115 -7.68 16.58 10.27
CA ASP A 115 -7.27 15.88 9.06
C ASP A 115 -5.95 16.46 8.52
N HIS A 116 -5.10 15.59 7.99
CA HIS A 116 -3.85 16.00 7.36
C HIS A 116 -4.12 16.66 6.01
N ASP A 117 -3.35 17.70 5.67
CA ASP A 117 -3.40 18.33 4.35
C ASP A 117 -3.03 17.33 3.24
N ALA A 118 -3.83 17.24 2.19
CA ALA A 118 -3.52 16.41 1.04
C ALA A 118 -2.45 17.06 0.15
#